data_AF-A0A820Z4A9-F1
#
_entry.id   AF-A0A820Z4A9-F1
#
_cell.length_a   1.000
_cell.length_b   1.000
_cell.length_c   1.000
_cell.angle_alpha   90.00
_cell.angle_beta   90.00
_cell.angle_gamma   90.00
#
_symmetry.space_group_name_H-M   'P 1'
#
loop_
_entity.id
_entity.type
_entity.pdbx_description
1 polymer ?
#
loop_
_entity_poly.entity_id
_entity_poly.type
_entity_poly.pdbx_seq_one_letter_code
_entity_poly.pdbx_strand_id
1 'polypeptide(L)'
;HRNLWIAAGTIFLGMIPYTVICMLPTNKLIIEDNKSVQSGSESKINLGTKRELLDKWAMLHCVRTLGSLVGFGAMVFGLSHHQSLRLGW
;
A
#
# COMPACT_ATOMS: atom_id res chain seq x y z
N HIS A 1 -11.86 -2.89 -23.32
CA HIS A 1 -10.82 -3.60 -22.53
C HIS A 1 -9.50 -2.83 -22.39
N ARG A 2 -8.98 -2.15 -23.43
CA ARG A 2 -7.73 -1.34 -23.35
C ARG A 2 -7.71 -0.29 -22.22
N ASN A 3 -8.84 0.39 -22.00
CA ASN A 3 -8.96 1.43 -20.96
C ASN A 3 -8.83 0.87 -19.54
N LEU A 4 -9.26 -0.38 -19.29
CA LEU A 4 -9.16 -1.03 -17.99
C LEU A 4 -7.70 -1.38 -17.65
N TRP A 5 -6.94 -1.85 -18.63
CA TRP A 5 -5.52 -2.15 -18.49
C TRP A 5 -4.68 -0.90 -18.25
N ILE A 6 -4.97 0.19 -18.97
CA ILE A 6 -4.32 1.48 -18.75
C ILE A 6 -4.67 1.99 -17.33
N ALA A 7 -5.95 1.96 -16.94
CA ALA A 7 -6.36 2.39 -15.59
C ALA A 7 -5.68 1.57 -14.48
N ALA A 8 -5.62 0.24 -14.61
CA ALA A 8 -4.94 -0.62 -13.66
C ALA A 8 -3.42 -0.33 -13.57
N GLY A 9 -2.77 -0.11 -14.73
CA GLY A 9 -1.36 0.28 -14.79
C GLY A 9 -1.09 1.65 -14.16
N THR A 10 -1.95 2.63 -14.39
CA THR A 10 -1.83 3.98 -13.80
C THR A 10 -2.05 3.96 -12.28
N ILE A 11 -2.99 3.16 -11.78
CA ILE A 11 -3.19 2.96 -10.33
C ILE A 11 -1.93 2.35 -9.69
N PHE A 12 -1.32 1.35 -10.33
CA PHE A 12 -0.07 0.74 -9.86
C PHE A 12 1.10 1.72 -9.87
N LEU A 13 1.26 2.51 -10.94
CA LEU A 13 2.29 3.55 -11.00
C LEU A 13 2.06 4.65 -9.95
N GLY A 14 0.80 5.02 -9.69
CA GLY A 14 0.42 5.99 -8.65
C GLY A 14 0.68 5.51 -7.22
N MET A 15 0.77 4.19 -6.99
CA MET A 15 1.15 3.64 -5.69
C MET A 15 2.59 3.99 -5.29
N ILE A 16 3.49 4.21 -6.27
CA ILE A 16 4.90 4.54 -6.02
C ILE A 16 5.04 5.91 -5.33
N PRO A 17 4.56 7.03 -5.92
CA PRO A 17 4.64 8.34 -5.27
C PRO A 17 3.82 8.38 -3.98
N TYR A 18 2.67 7.69 -3.91
CA TYR A 18 1.91 7.55 -2.67
C TYR A 18 2.73 6.91 -1.54
N THR A 19 3.45 5.83 -1.83
CA THR A 19 4.28 5.14 -0.84
C THR A 19 5.44 6.02 -0.38
N VAL A 20 6.10 6.73 -1.30
CA VAL A 20 7.25 7.58 -1.00
C VAL A 20 6.86 8.83 -0.20
N ILE A 21 5.78 9.51 -0.59
CA ILE A 21 5.38 10.79 0.01
C ILE A 21 4.63 10.57 1.32
N CYS A 22 3.70 9.62 1.36
CA CYS A 22 2.78 9.50 2.49
C CYS A 22 3.25 8.47 3.52
N MET A 23 3.79 7.33 3.10
CA MET A 23 4.08 6.21 4.00
C MET A 23 5.51 6.24 4.56
N LEU A 24 6.48 6.65 3.74
CA LEU A 24 7.90 6.70 4.09
C LEU A 24 8.23 7.59 5.31
N PRO A 25 7.68 8.81 5.46
CA PRO A 25 7.94 9.63 6.66
C PRO A 25 7.36 9.01 7.93
N THR A 26 6.13 8.47 7.87
CA THR A 26 5.50 7.78 9.01
C THR A 26 6.29 6.53 9.41
N ASN A 27 6.77 5.74 8.44
CA ASN A 27 7.61 4.57 8.70
C ASN A 27 8.93 4.96 9.37
N LYS A 28 9.59 6.04 8.92
CA LYS A 28 10.83 6.51 9.54
C LYS A 28 10.63 6.88 11.00
N LEU A 29 9.58 7.64 11.32
CA LEU A 29 9.25 8.04 12.69
C LEU A 29 9.01 6.84 13.61
N ILE A 30 8.24 5.85 13.13
CA ILE A 30 7.95 4.63 13.91
C ILE A 30 9.23 3.81 14.12
N ILE A 31 10.07 3.65 13.08
CA ILE A 31 11.30 2.86 13.15
C ILE A 31 12.33 3.52 14.07
N GLU A 32 12.49 4.84 14.00
CA GLU A 32 13.42 5.58 14.87
C GLU A 32 13.00 5.51 16.34
N ASP A 33 11.71 5.66 16.64
CA ASP A 33 11.18 5.49 18.00
C ASP A 33 11.38 4.05 18.50
N ASN A 34 11.08 3.06 17.66
CA ASN A 34 11.25 1.65 18.02
C ASN A 34 12.72 1.30 18.28
N LYS A 35 13.65 1.78 17.45
CA LYS A 35 15.09 1.63 17.68
C LYS A 35 15.54 2.28 18.99
N SER A 36 15.03 3.47 19.31
CA SER A 36 15.33 4.17 20.57
C SER A 36 14.91 3.32 21.78
N VAL A 37 13.67 2.82 21.77
CA VAL A 37 13.14 1.95 22.82
C VAL A 37 13.92 0.64 22.92
N GLN A 38 14.23 0.01 21.80
CA GLN A 38 14.99 -1.26 21.76
C GLN A 38 16.42 -1.09 22.28
N SER A 39 17.02 0.09 22.10
CA SER A 39 18.35 0.43 22.64
C SER A 39 18.35 0.78 24.14
N GLY A 40 17.20 0.68 24.82
CA GLY A 40 17.05 0.97 26.24
C GLY A 40 16.85 2.45 26.57
N SER A 41 16.68 3.31 25.56
CA SER A 41 16.30 4.72 25.75
C SER A 41 14.78 4.85 25.89
N GLU A 42 14.30 5.85 26.62
CA GLU A 42 12.87 6.16 26.62
C GLU A 42 12.37 6.54 25.22
N SER A 43 11.10 6.21 24.95
CA SER A 43 10.42 6.60 23.73
C SER A 43 10.38 8.12 23.65
N LYS A 44 10.84 8.68 22.53
CA LYS A 44 10.81 10.14 22.30
C LYS A 44 9.41 10.63 21.91
N ILE A 45 8.49 9.72 21.66
CA ILE A 45 7.14 9.99 21.21
C ILE A 45 6.16 9.70 22.35
N ASN A 46 5.34 10.69 22.70
CA ASN A 46 4.26 10.52 23.66
C ASN A 46 3.29 9.42 23.21
N LEU A 47 2.75 8.66 24.17
CA LEU A 47 1.81 7.56 23.94
C LEU A 47 0.60 7.96 23.07
N GLY A 48 0.08 9.18 23.25
CA GLY A 48 -1.01 9.72 22.43
C GLY A 48 -0.61 9.93 20.96
N THR A 49 0.56 10.52 20.71
CA THR A 49 1.10 10.75 19.36
C THR A 49 1.47 9.44 18.67
N LYS A 50 1.95 8.45 19.44
CA LYS A 50 2.25 7.11 18.93
C LYS A 50 1.01 6.40 18.39
N ARG A 51 -0.11 6.50 19.10
CA ARG A 51 -1.40 5.95 18.65
C ARG A 51 -1.88 6.63 17.38
N GLU A 52 -1.78 7.95 17.29
CA GLU A 52 -2.17 8.69 16.09
C GLU A 52 -1.30 8.32 14.87
N LEU A 53 0.01 8.15 15.06
CA LEU A 53 0.92 7.70 14.01
C LEU A 53 0.61 6.28 13.55
N LEU A 54 0.27 5.38 14.46
CA LEU A 54 -0.14 4.00 14.15
C LEU A 54 -1.49 3.96 13.41
N ASP A 55 -2.46 4.79 13.80
CA ASP A 55 -3.75 4.89 13.11
C ASP A 55 -3.56 5.44 11.70
N LYS A 56 -2.75 6.49 11.53
CA LYS A 56 -2.37 7.01 10.20
C LYS A 56 -1.66 5.95 9.37
N TRP A 57 -0.71 5.23 9.97
CA TRP A 57 0.02 4.14 9.31
C TRP A 57 -0.93 3.02 8.85
N ALA A 58 -1.85 2.60 9.71
CA ALA A 58 -2.83 1.57 9.41
C ALA A 58 -3.77 1.99 8.28
N MET A 59 -4.26 3.23 8.30
CA MET A 59 -5.07 3.80 7.23
C MET A 59 -4.30 3.84 5.90
N LEU A 60 -3.06 4.31 5.91
CA LEU A 60 -2.21 4.38 4.72
C LEU A 60 -1.97 3.00 4.11
N HIS A 61 -1.75 1.99 4.95
CA HIS A 61 -1.61 0.60 4.53
C HIS A 61 -2.91 0.01 3.99
N CYS A 62 -4.06 0.33 4.60
CA CYS A 62 -5.37 -0.13 4.16
C CYS A 62 -5.71 0.36 2.73
N VAL A 63 -5.46 1.64 2.44
CA VAL A 63 -5.63 2.19 1.08
C VAL A 63 -4.75 1.45 0.08
N ARG A 64 -3.50 1.12 0.46
CA ARG A 64 -2.58 0.37 -0.40
C ARG A 64 -3.06 -1.04 -0.67
N THR A 65 -3.51 -1.76 0.35
CA THR A 65 -3.98 -3.15 0.18
C THR A 65 -5.26 -3.21 -0.63
N LEU A 66 -6.22 -2.30 -0.38
CA LEU A 66 -7.42 -2.14 -1.20
C LEU A 66 -7.09 -1.81 -2.65
N GLY A 67 -6.21 -0.83 -2.89
CA GLY A 67 -5.77 -0.49 -4.24
C GLY A 67 -5.11 -1.66 -4.97
N SER A 68 -4.25 -2.41 -4.27
CA SER A 68 -3.61 -3.61 -4.81
C SER A 68 -4.61 -4.73 -5.12
N LEU A 69 -5.59 -4.95 -4.22
CA LEU A 69 -6.63 -5.96 -4.37
C LEU A 69 -7.56 -5.64 -5.54
N VAL A 70 -7.97 -4.38 -5.68
CA VAL A 70 -8.79 -3.91 -6.80
C VAL A 70 -8.01 -4.02 -8.11
N GLY A 71 -6.74 -3.62 -8.13
CA GLY A 71 -5.88 -3.75 -9.31
C GLY A 71 -5.70 -5.21 -9.75
N PHE A 72 -5.41 -6.09 -8.79
CA PHE A 72 -5.30 -7.53 -9.05
C PHE A 72 -6.63 -8.13 -9.52
N GLY A 73 -7.74 -7.80 -8.86
CA GLY A 73 -9.08 -8.24 -9.25
C GLY A 73 -9.47 -7.79 -10.65
N ALA A 74 -9.16 -6.54 -11.01
CA ALA A 74 -9.38 -6.01 -12.35
C ALA A 74 -8.54 -6.75 -13.41
N MET A 75 -7.30 -7.12 -13.09
CA MET A 75 -6.43 -7.90 -13.97
C MET A 75 -6.95 -9.33 -14.17
N VAL A 76 -7.33 -10.01 -13.07
CA VAL A 76 -7.93 -11.36 -13.12
C VAL A 76 -9.24 -11.33 -13.91
N PHE A 77 -10.14 -10.38 -13.62
CA PHE A 77 -11.38 -10.23 -14.37
C PHE A 77 -11.12 -9.95 -15.85
N GLY A 78 -10.16 -9.07 -16.17
CA GLY A 78 -9.75 -8.79 -17.54
C GLY A 78 -9.22 -10.01 -18.28
N LEU A 79 -8.44 -10.86 -17.61
CA LEU A 79 -7.91 -12.12 -18.15
C LEU A 79 -9.01 -13.17 -18.32
N SER A 80 -9.89 -13.35 -17.33
CA SER A 80 -11.01 -14.29 -17.40
C SER A 80 -12.00 -13.93 -18.51
N HIS A 81 -12.26 -12.65 -18.74
CA HIS A 81 -13.09 -12.19 -19.86
C HIS A 81 -12.39 -12.34 -21.22
N HIS A 82 -11.06 -12.43 -21.25
CA HIS A 82 -10.27 -12.67 -22.46
C HIS A 82 -10.11 -14.17 -22.80
N GLN A 83 -10.66 -15.08 -21.97
CA GLN A 83 -10.68 -16.53 -22.21
C GLN A 83 -11.83 -16.99 -23.13
N SER A 84 -12.04 -16.27 -24.24
CA SER A 84 -12.28 -16.97 -25.52
C SER A 84 -10.98 -17.54 -26.10
N LEU A 85 -9.87 -17.52 -25.34
CA LEU A 85 -8.70 -18.36 -25.54
C LEU A 85 -9.14 -19.83 -25.46
N ARG A 86 -9.59 -20.33 -26.61
CA ARG A 86 -9.53 -21.73 -27.00
C ARG A 86 -8.15 -22.26 -26.58
N LEU A 87 -8.09 -22.95 -25.45
CA LEU A 87 -7.11 -24.01 -25.25
C LEU A 87 -7.50 -25.12 -26.23
N GLY A 88 -7.15 -24.89 -27.50
CA GLY A 88 -7.15 -25.93 -28.52
C GLY A 88 -6.01 -26.88 -28.15
N TRP A 89 -6.39 -28.00 -27.57
CA TRP A 89 -5.59 -29.22 -27.64
C TRP A 89 -5.59 -29.75 -29.07
#